data_AF-A0A536DI15-F1
#
_entry.id   AF-A0A536DI15-F1
#
_cell.length_a   1.000
_cell.length_b   1.000
_cell.length_c   1.000
_cell.angle_alpha   90.00
_cell.angle_beta   90.00
_cell.angle_gamma   90.00
#
_symmetry.space_group_name_H-M   'P 1'
#
loop_
_entity.id
_entity.type
_entity.pdbx_description
1 polymer ?
#
loop_
_entity_poly.entity_id
_entity_poly.type
_entity_poly.pdbx_seq_one_letter_code
_entity_poly.pdbx_strand_id
1 'polypeptide(L)'
;MRKLLMTSAAALVIAACGLPFGLGRASTSQLENGAADNLAKAKSVEAKGTFTQDTTLYKFDTKYVAPATEDVQVTQGSLSYEALQINGKIYFKGSGYLESQITDPTEARQLAKVVGDRWYTSKNAQPVDTSAITDANKVKANFLSTIADKRTDDVVVDGQKT
;
A
#
# COMPACT_ATOMS: atom_id res chain seq x y z
N MET A 1 16.53 -32.77 60.27
CA MET A 1 15.05 -32.81 60.39
C MET A 1 14.48 -31.81 59.39
N ARG A 2 14.15 -32.24 58.16
CA ARG A 2 12.77 -32.30 57.63
C ARG A 2 11.80 -31.26 58.23
N LYS A 3 11.41 -30.28 57.41
CA LYS A 3 10.00 -30.00 57.05
C LYS A 3 9.95 -29.13 55.78
N LEU A 4 9.37 -29.72 54.72
CA LEU A 4 8.84 -29.05 53.53
C LEU A 4 7.70 -28.10 53.91
N LEU A 5 7.49 -27.07 53.07
CA LEU A 5 6.19 -26.60 52.53
C LEU A 5 6.50 -25.40 51.61
N MET A 6 6.75 -25.64 50.31
CA MET A 6 5.74 -25.47 49.25
C MET A 6 4.81 -24.27 49.46
N THR A 7 5.09 -23.16 48.78
CA THR A 7 4.02 -22.24 48.36
C THR A 7 4.33 -21.71 46.96
N SER A 8 3.31 -21.78 46.11
CA SER A 8 3.36 -21.89 44.66
C SER A 8 3.96 -20.70 43.91
N ALA A 9 4.91 -21.01 43.03
CA ALA A 9 5.15 -20.23 41.82
C ALA A 9 4.03 -20.56 40.81
N ALA A 10 2.90 -19.87 40.90
CA ALA A 10 1.93 -19.82 39.80
C ALA A 10 2.30 -18.62 38.92
N ALA A 11 3.31 -18.79 38.08
CA ALA A 11 3.59 -17.85 37.00
C ALA A 11 2.37 -17.85 36.07
N LEU A 12 1.66 -16.72 36.00
CA LEU A 12 0.63 -16.45 35.00
C LEU A 12 1.27 -16.47 33.61
N VAL A 13 1.29 -17.65 32.98
CA VAL A 13 1.51 -17.78 31.54
C VAL A 13 0.12 -17.77 30.89
N ILE A 14 -0.51 -16.59 30.82
CA ILE A 14 -1.80 -16.40 30.11
C ILE A 14 -1.73 -15.21 29.15
N ALA A 15 -0.59 -15.02 28.48
CA ALA A 15 -0.46 -13.97 27.47
C ALA A 15 -0.72 -14.46 26.02
N ALA A 16 -0.93 -15.77 25.80
CA ALA A 16 -1.03 -16.33 24.45
C ALA A 16 -2.27 -17.22 24.20
N CYS A 17 -2.99 -17.65 25.23
CA CYS A 17 -4.25 -18.37 25.08
C CYS A 17 -5.38 -17.35 25.16
N GLY A 18 -6.10 -17.12 24.06
CA GLY A 18 -7.20 -16.16 23.99
C GLY A 18 -8.15 -16.35 25.17
N LEU A 19 -8.19 -15.36 26.06
CA LEU A 19 -9.08 -15.36 27.20
C LEU A 19 -10.53 -15.32 26.71
N PRO A 20 -11.48 -15.86 27.48
CA PRO A 20 -12.90 -15.62 27.20
C PRO A 20 -13.15 -14.11 27.11
N PHE A 21 -14.05 -13.70 26.21
CA PHE A 21 -14.39 -12.29 25.91
C PHE A 21 -13.32 -11.50 25.14
N GLY A 22 -12.35 -12.15 24.50
CA GLY A 22 -11.39 -11.48 23.62
C GLY A 22 -10.34 -10.62 24.35
N LEU A 23 -10.28 -10.71 25.68
CA LEU A 23 -9.24 -10.06 26.48
C LEU A 23 -7.87 -10.59 26.04
N GLY A 24 -7.09 -9.76 25.35
CA GLY A 24 -5.76 -10.12 24.83
C GLY A 24 -5.66 -10.29 23.31
N ARG A 25 -6.75 -10.10 22.54
CA ARG A 25 -6.68 -9.94 21.07
C ARG A 25 -7.02 -8.51 20.70
N ALA A 26 -6.25 -7.92 19.79
CA ALA A 26 -6.60 -6.60 19.25
C ALA A 26 -7.87 -6.72 18.40
N SER A 27 -8.81 -5.78 18.57
CA SER A 27 -9.98 -5.67 17.70
C SER A 27 -9.56 -5.31 16.27
N THR A 28 -10.45 -5.52 15.29
CA THR A 28 -10.20 -5.11 13.90
C THR A 28 -9.87 -3.62 13.82
N SER A 29 -10.62 -2.80 14.57
CA SER A 29 -10.38 -1.36 14.65
C SER A 29 -9.02 -0.99 15.26
N GLN A 30 -8.56 -1.72 16.28
CA GLN A 30 -7.24 -1.51 16.87
C GLN A 30 -6.12 -1.87 15.90
N LEU A 31 -6.29 -2.95 15.13
CA LEU A 31 -5.34 -3.35 14.09
C LEU A 31 -5.27 -2.33 12.95
N GLU A 32 -6.43 -1.87 12.45
CA GLU A 32 -6.51 -0.85 11.41
C GLU A 32 -5.92 0.48 11.85
N ASN A 33 -6.25 0.94 13.06
CA ASN A 33 -5.66 2.16 13.63
C ASN A 33 -4.15 2.02 13.80
N GLY A 34 -3.67 0.89 14.33
CA GLY A 34 -2.24 0.62 14.48
C GLY A 34 -1.51 0.58 13.13
N ALA A 35 -2.11 -0.01 12.11
CA ALA A 35 -1.56 -0.01 10.75
C ALA A 35 -1.49 1.39 10.14
N ALA A 36 -2.56 2.19 10.28
CA ALA A 36 -2.58 3.58 9.83
C ALA A 36 -1.54 4.44 10.57
N ASP A 37 -1.40 4.27 11.89
CA ASP A 37 -0.40 4.99 12.69
C ASP A 37 1.03 4.62 12.31
N ASN A 38 1.28 3.35 11.98
CA ASN A 38 2.57 2.90 11.47
C ASN A 38 2.87 3.49 10.10
N LEU A 39 1.88 3.49 9.20
CA LEU A 39 2.00 4.10 7.87
C LEU A 39 2.25 5.61 7.97
N ALA A 40 1.57 6.32 8.88
CA ALA A 40 1.75 7.75 9.09
C ALA A 40 3.17 8.13 9.59
N LYS A 41 3.85 7.20 10.27
CA LYS A 41 5.23 7.38 10.77
C LYS A 41 6.28 6.81 9.81
N ALA A 42 5.87 6.10 8.77
CA ALA A 42 6.78 5.48 7.82
C ALA A 42 7.54 6.56 7.03
N LYS A 43 8.86 6.39 6.93
CA LYS A 43 9.70 7.25 6.07
C LYS A 43 9.69 6.78 4.62
N SER A 44 9.37 5.52 4.41
CA SER A 44 9.26 4.89 3.11
C SER A 44 8.22 3.78 3.15
N VAL A 45 7.55 3.57 2.03
CA VAL A 45 6.50 2.56 1.86
C VAL A 45 6.73 1.91 0.51
N GLU A 46 6.63 0.59 0.47
CA GLU A 46 6.58 -0.18 -0.78
C GLU A 46 5.22 -0.84 -0.87
N ALA A 47 4.56 -0.69 -2.03
CA ALA A 47 3.28 -1.31 -2.29
C ALA A 47 3.28 -1.92 -3.69
N LYS A 48 2.91 -3.20 -3.76
CA LYS A 48 2.81 -3.94 -5.02
C LYS A 48 1.42 -4.53 -5.12
N GLY A 49 0.83 -4.44 -6.30
CA GLY A 49 -0.52 -4.95 -6.48
C GLY A 49 -0.94 -5.03 -7.93
N THR A 50 -2.18 -5.44 -8.10
CA THR A 50 -2.85 -5.48 -9.39
C THR A 50 -4.25 -4.94 -9.23
N PHE A 51 -4.72 -4.16 -10.18
CA PHE A 51 -6.12 -3.74 -10.26
C PHE A 51 -6.61 -3.84 -11.69
N THR A 52 -7.91 -4.02 -11.85
CA THR A 52 -8.55 -3.98 -13.16
C THR A 52 -9.30 -2.68 -13.27
N GLN A 53 -9.04 -1.92 -14.33
CA GLN A 53 -9.86 -0.78 -14.72
C GLN A 53 -10.45 -1.09 -16.09
N ASP A 54 -11.78 -1.03 -16.17
CA ASP A 54 -12.58 -1.50 -17.29
C ASP A 54 -12.27 -2.98 -17.61
N THR A 55 -11.61 -3.24 -18.74
CA THR A 55 -11.18 -4.59 -19.16
C THR A 55 -9.67 -4.80 -19.05
N THR A 56 -8.94 -3.79 -18.58
CA THR A 56 -7.47 -3.78 -18.58
C THR A 56 -6.94 -4.11 -17.19
N LEU A 57 -6.11 -5.15 -17.11
CA LEU A 57 -5.35 -5.48 -15.91
C LEU A 57 -4.10 -4.62 -15.83
N TYR A 58 -3.98 -3.89 -14.73
CA TYR A 58 -2.82 -3.12 -14.34
C TYR A 58 -2.07 -3.87 -13.25
N LYS A 59 -0.74 -3.92 -13.38
CA LYS A 59 0.17 -4.30 -12.29
C LYS A 59 0.98 -3.08 -11.93
N PHE A 60 1.14 -2.82 -10.65
CA PHE A 60 1.97 -1.74 -10.16
C PHE A 60 2.91 -2.22 -9.06
N ASP A 61 4.06 -1.59 -8.99
CA ASP A 61 5.05 -1.72 -7.93
C ASP A 61 5.52 -0.29 -7.62
N THR A 62 5.15 0.24 -6.46
CA THR A 62 5.52 1.59 -6.05
C THR A 62 6.41 1.56 -4.82
N LYS A 63 7.41 2.45 -4.81
CA LYS A 63 8.28 2.74 -3.69
C LYS A 63 8.23 4.23 -3.41
N TYR A 64 7.50 4.58 -2.37
CA TYR A 64 7.40 5.94 -1.87
C TYR A 64 8.43 6.19 -0.78
N VAL A 65 9.05 7.37 -0.83
CA VAL A 65 9.94 7.91 0.20
C VAL A 65 9.48 9.32 0.53
N ALA A 66 9.14 9.54 1.80
CA ALA A 66 8.70 10.83 2.27
C ALA A 66 9.81 11.90 2.09
N PRO A 67 9.46 13.16 1.76
CA PRO A 67 8.09 13.67 1.66
C PRO A 67 7.47 13.65 0.25
N ALA A 68 8.23 13.39 -0.81
CA ALA A 68 7.76 13.66 -2.18
C ALA A 68 8.52 12.91 -3.28
N THR A 69 9.12 11.75 -2.94
CA THR A 69 9.83 10.92 -3.90
C THR A 69 9.12 9.60 -4.08
N GLU A 70 8.91 9.17 -5.32
CA GLU A 70 8.26 7.91 -5.61
C GLU A 70 8.79 7.30 -6.89
N ASP A 71 9.11 6.01 -6.88
CA ASP A 71 9.40 5.21 -8.06
C ASP A 71 8.24 4.24 -8.29
N VAL A 72 7.63 4.30 -9.46
CA VAL A 72 6.45 3.51 -9.84
C VAL A 72 6.75 2.73 -11.11
N GLN A 73 6.69 1.41 -11.02
CA GLN A 73 6.68 0.54 -12.19
C GLN A 73 5.25 0.13 -12.50
N VAL A 74 4.84 0.29 -13.76
CA VAL A 74 3.49 -0.02 -14.21
C VAL A 74 3.56 -0.98 -15.39
N THR A 75 2.79 -2.05 -15.33
CA THR A 75 2.52 -2.93 -16.47
C THR A 75 1.03 -2.89 -16.82
N GLN A 76 0.72 -2.68 -18.10
CA GLN A 76 -0.61 -2.67 -18.67
C GLN A 76 -0.62 -3.51 -19.96
N GLY A 77 -1.12 -4.74 -19.89
CA GLY A 77 -1.03 -5.67 -21.02
C GLY A 77 0.44 -5.93 -21.42
N SER A 78 0.82 -5.58 -22.66
CA SER A 78 2.21 -5.65 -23.14
C SER A 78 3.04 -4.39 -22.88
N LEU A 79 2.41 -3.32 -22.40
CA LEU A 79 3.07 -2.06 -22.09
C LEU A 79 3.67 -2.12 -20.68
N SER A 80 4.94 -1.76 -20.54
CA SER A 80 5.61 -1.63 -19.24
C SER A 80 6.45 -0.36 -19.23
N TYR A 81 6.37 0.41 -18.14
CA TYR A 81 7.15 1.64 -17.97
C TYR A 81 7.45 1.92 -16.51
N GLU A 82 8.49 2.71 -16.31
CA GLU A 82 8.92 3.21 -14.99
C GLU A 82 8.63 4.72 -14.94
N ALA A 83 8.10 5.19 -13.82
CA ALA A 83 7.79 6.57 -13.56
C ALA A 83 8.42 6.99 -12.22
N LEU A 84 9.33 7.97 -12.28
CA LEU A 84 10.00 8.54 -11.13
C LEU A 84 9.39 9.92 -10.83
N GLN A 85 8.80 10.06 -9.67
CA GLN A 85 8.23 11.30 -9.16
C GLN A 85 9.19 11.91 -8.13
N ILE A 86 9.66 13.13 -8.35
CA ILE A 86 10.53 13.85 -7.42
C ILE A 86 10.10 15.31 -7.37
N ASN A 87 9.77 15.81 -6.18
CA ASN A 87 9.45 17.23 -5.94
C ASN A 87 8.36 17.76 -6.87
N GLY A 88 7.28 16.99 -7.04
CA GLY A 88 6.13 17.37 -7.89
C GLY A 88 6.40 17.31 -9.39
N LYS A 89 7.53 16.75 -9.82
CA LYS A 89 7.84 16.45 -11.22
C LYS A 89 7.81 14.95 -11.45
N ILE A 90 7.37 14.53 -12.63
CA ILE A 90 7.38 13.13 -13.04
C ILE A 90 8.31 12.96 -14.25
N TYR A 91 9.06 11.87 -14.22
CA TYR A 91 9.94 11.43 -15.30
C TYR A 91 9.56 10.01 -15.65
N PHE A 92 9.57 9.69 -16.94
CA PHE A 92 9.24 8.36 -17.43
C PHE A 92 10.47 7.73 -18.06
N LYS A 93 10.51 6.40 -18.03
CA LYS A 93 11.48 5.58 -18.73
C LYS A 93 10.77 4.38 -19.36
N GLY A 94 11.19 4.06 -20.57
CA GLY A 94 10.58 3.03 -21.41
C GLY A 94 10.02 3.64 -22.70
N SER A 95 10.48 3.11 -23.83
CA SER A 95 10.08 3.57 -25.18
C SER A 95 8.62 3.24 -25.51
N GLY A 96 8.11 2.10 -25.05
CA GLY A 96 6.73 1.69 -25.33
C GLY A 96 5.68 2.67 -24.79
N TYR A 97 5.94 3.29 -23.63
CA TYR A 97 5.05 4.32 -23.09
C TYR A 97 5.13 5.60 -23.92
N LEU A 98 6.33 6.04 -24.28
CA LEU A 98 6.51 7.20 -25.16
C LEU A 98 5.79 7.01 -26.49
N GLU A 99 5.91 5.83 -27.10
CA GLU A 99 5.25 5.50 -28.36
C GLU A 99 3.73 5.50 -28.23
N SER A 100 3.18 5.12 -27.08
CA SER A 100 1.73 5.13 -26.84
C SER A 100 1.14 6.52 -26.62
N GLN A 101 1.97 7.51 -26.26
CA GLN A 101 1.53 8.89 -26.02
C GLN A 101 1.54 9.76 -27.28
N ILE A 102 2.12 9.30 -28.39
CA ILE A 102 2.29 10.08 -29.62
C ILE A 102 1.36 9.53 -30.70
N THR A 103 0.53 10.41 -31.28
CA THR A 103 -0.47 10.01 -32.27
C THR A 103 0.14 9.58 -33.61
N ASP A 104 1.22 10.23 -34.06
CA ASP A 104 1.92 9.85 -35.29
C ASP A 104 2.89 8.68 -35.04
N PRO A 105 2.69 7.49 -35.63
CA PRO A 105 3.52 6.33 -35.37
C PRO A 105 4.96 6.44 -35.91
N THR A 106 5.20 7.30 -36.89
CA THR A 106 6.54 7.55 -37.45
C THR A 106 7.33 8.45 -36.50
N GLU A 107 6.71 9.53 -36.05
CA GLU A 107 7.28 10.43 -35.05
C GLU A 107 7.56 9.68 -33.74
N ALA A 108 6.59 8.90 -33.26
CA ALA A 108 6.69 8.07 -32.06
C ALA A 108 7.96 7.20 -32.08
N ARG A 109 8.17 6.45 -33.16
CA ARG A 109 9.32 5.56 -33.33
C ARG A 109 10.64 6.31 -33.51
N GLN A 110 10.63 7.48 -34.16
CA GLN A 110 11.83 8.31 -34.28
C GLN A 110 12.25 8.88 -32.93
N LEU A 111 11.28 9.41 -32.16
CA LEU A 111 11.55 9.96 -30.84
C LEU A 111 11.98 8.86 -29.86
N ALA A 112 11.33 7.69 -29.90
CA ALA A 112 11.73 6.54 -29.09
C ALA A 112 13.18 6.11 -29.35
N LYS A 113 13.65 6.14 -30.60
CA LYS A 113 15.07 5.88 -30.94
C LYS A 113 16.01 6.94 -30.38
N VAL A 114 15.61 8.21 -30.39
CA VAL A 114 16.43 9.32 -29.87
C VAL A 114 16.52 9.28 -28.35
N VAL A 115 15.38 9.05 -27.68
CA VAL A 115 15.29 8.95 -26.22
C VAL A 115 16.04 7.71 -25.74
N GLY A 116 15.77 6.54 -26.34
CA GLY A 116 16.33 5.27 -25.92
C GLY A 116 15.94 4.95 -24.47
N ASP A 117 16.94 4.60 -23.65
CA ASP A 117 16.76 4.27 -22.22
C ASP A 117 16.85 5.48 -21.28
N ARG A 118 16.82 6.71 -21.82
CA ARG A 118 16.89 7.93 -21.01
C ARG A 118 15.57 8.24 -20.33
N TRP A 119 15.65 8.92 -19.20
CA TRP A 119 14.50 9.57 -18.58
C TRP A 119 14.01 10.72 -19.44
N TYR A 120 12.69 10.84 -19.56
CA TYR A 120 12.03 11.92 -20.28
C TYR A 120 10.84 12.46 -19.48
N THR A 121 10.44 13.68 -19.77
CA THR A 121 9.23 14.31 -19.20
C THR A 121 8.56 15.16 -20.29
N SER A 122 7.33 15.58 -20.06
CA SER A 122 6.61 16.47 -20.96
C SER A 122 6.11 17.71 -20.20
N LYS A 123 5.83 18.79 -20.93
CA LYS A 123 5.33 20.05 -20.34
C LYS A 123 4.03 19.85 -19.55
N ASN A 124 3.22 18.88 -19.95
CA ASN A 124 1.92 18.61 -19.35
C ASN A 124 1.94 17.40 -18.41
N ALA A 125 3.11 16.80 -18.18
CA ALA A 125 3.24 15.63 -17.32
C ALA A 125 2.89 16.01 -15.88
N GLN A 126 1.92 15.30 -15.30
CA GLN A 126 1.51 15.46 -13.91
C GLN A 126 1.89 14.21 -13.12
N PRO A 127 2.35 14.36 -11.87
CA PRO A 127 2.51 13.24 -10.96
C PRO A 127 1.20 12.45 -10.81
N VAL A 128 1.32 11.12 -10.76
CA VAL A 128 0.27 10.19 -10.40
C VAL A 128 -0.02 10.34 -8.90
N ASP A 129 -1.29 10.53 -8.55
CA ASP A 129 -1.72 10.51 -7.16
C ASP A 129 -1.76 9.06 -6.63
N THR A 130 -0.74 8.69 -5.88
CA THR A 130 -0.61 7.38 -5.21
C THR A 130 -1.04 7.43 -3.75
N SER A 131 -1.58 8.56 -3.28
CA SER A 131 -1.95 8.74 -1.88
C SER A 131 -3.04 7.77 -1.40
N ALA A 132 -3.83 7.18 -2.31
CA ALA A 132 -4.76 6.11 -1.96
C ALA A 132 -4.09 4.87 -1.32
N ILE A 133 -2.78 4.70 -1.52
CA ILE A 133 -1.96 3.60 -0.98
C ILE A 133 -0.79 4.08 -0.10
N THR A 134 -0.37 5.34 -0.21
CA THR A 134 0.76 5.89 0.57
C THR A 134 0.34 6.83 1.70
N ASP A 135 -0.85 7.45 1.65
CA ASP A 135 -1.36 8.33 2.71
C ASP A 135 -2.17 7.54 3.73
N ALA A 136 -1.74 7.59 4.99
CA ALA A 136 -2.36 6.83 6.07
C ALA A 136 -3.86 7.13 6.27
N ASN A 137 -4.28 8.40 6.11
CA ASN A 137 -5.68 8.78 6.27
C ASN A 137 -6.54 8.27 5.12
N LYS A 138 -6.05 8.37 3.87
CA LYS A 138 -6.76 7.87 2.70
C LYS A 138 -6.82 6.34 2.69
N VAL A 139 -5.72 5.66 3.04
CA VAL A 139 -5.69 4.22 3.20
C VAL A 139 -6.71 3.78 4.24
N LYS A 140 -6.69 4.38 5.43
CA LYS A 140 -7.65 4.08 6.51
C LYS A 140 -9.09 4.31 6.06
N ALA A 141 -9.38 5.42 5.39
CA ALA A 141 -10.71 5.70 4.87
C ALA A 141 -11.19 4.62 3.89
N ASN A 142 -10.32 4.17 2.98
CA ASN A 142 -10.63 3.09 2.02
C ASN A 142 -10.88 1.74 2.72
N PHE A 143 -10.13 1.41 3.78
CA PHE A 143 -10.39 0.20 4.57
C PHE A 143 -11.75 0.28 5.28
N LEU A 144 -12.02 1.40 5.95
CA LEU A 144 -13.25 1.60 6.73
C LEU A 144 -14.51 1.64 5.86
N SER A 145 -14.45 2.23 4.66
CA SER A 145 -15.61 2.30 3.76
C SER A 145 -15.96 0.95 3.12
N THR A 146 -14.98 0.07 2.93
CA THR A 146 -15.17 -1.19 2.20
C THR A 146 -15.45 -2.37 3.14
N ILE A 147 -15.00 -2.29 4.39
CA ILE A 147 -15.15 -3.36 5.39
C ILE A 147 -16.40 -3.17 6.26
N ALA A 148 -16.92 -1.95 6.41
CA ALA A 148 -18.12 -1.67 7.22
C ALA A 148 -19.34 -2.55 6.88
N ASP A 149 -19.47 -3.00 5.63
CA ASP A 149 -20.58 -3.87 5.20
C ASP A 149 -20.43 -5.35 5.59
N LYS A 150 -19.27 -5.78 6.11
CA LYS A 150 -18.98 -7.19 6.46
C LYS A 150 -18.22 -7.36 7.78
N ARG A 151 -18.24 -6.35 8.66
CA ARG A 151 -17.55 -6.45 9.96
C ARG A 151 -18.16 -7.57 10.81
N THR A 152 -17.28 -8.37 11.38
CA THR A 152 -17.59 -9.28 12.48
C THR A 152 -16.35 -9.33 13.33
N ASP A 153 -16.28 -8.49 14.35
CA ASP A 153 -15.29 -8.62 15.41
C ASP A 153 -15.56 -9.96 16.13
N ASP A 154 -14.49 -10.66 16.46
CA ASP A 154 -14.53 -11.91 17.23
C ASP A 154 -15.04 -11.71 18.66
N VAL A 155 -15.33 -10.46 19.05
CA VAL A 155 -15.74 -10.02 20.38
C VAL A 155 -17.09 -9.32 20.28
N VAL A 156 -18.07 -9.85 21.00
CA VAL A 156 -19.40 -9.24 21.13
C VAL A 156 -19.32 -8.12 22.16
N VAL A 157 -19.55 -6.88 21.74
CA VAL A 157 -19.74 -5.73 22.64
C VAL A 157 -21.23 -5.42 22.68
N ASP A 158 -21.82 -5.39 23.87
CA ASP A 158 -23.26 -5.10 24.09
C ASP A 158 -24.25 -5.99 23.31
N GLY A 159 -23.92 -7.27 23.11
CA GLY A 159 -24.81 -8.24 22.47
C GLY A 159 -24.88 -8.12 20.94
N GLN A 160 -24.13 -7.21 20.33
CA GLN A 160 -23.98 -7.10 18.88
C GLN A 160 -22.61 -7.60 18.43
N LYS A 161 -22.59 -8.35 17.32
CA LYS A 161 -21.38 -8.59 16.55
C LYS A 161 -21.16 -7.34 15.69
N THR A 162 -20.38 -6.39 16.19
CA THR A 162 -19.93 -5.22 15.42
C THR A 162 -18.68 -5.51 14.61
#